data_AF-M7UPK4-F1
#
_entry.id   AF-M7UPK4-F1
#
_cell.length_a   1.000
_cell.length_b   1.000
_cell.length_c   1.000
_cell.angle_alpha   90.00
_cell.angle_beta   90.00
_cell.angle_gamma   90.00
#
_symmetry.space_group_name_H-M   'P 1'
#
loop_
_entity.id
_entity.type
_entity.pdbx_description
1 polymer ?
#
loop_
_entity_poly.entity_id
_entity_poly.type
_entity_poly.pdbx_seq_one_letter_code
_entity_poly.pdbx_strand_id
1 'polypeptide(L)'
;MVQLSTIAIVLASALSSIVAAKSCKSGGIYCGTYLLKRGDYITKINTNLLANNLPTSDLYVKQSLWACIEHGDIKLLEFCAAGCVGGDKNDDYCTGTGAPASKRDEVDEDLADEDMVKRAVAIEWEA
;
A
#
# COMPACT_ATOMS: atom_id res chain seq x y z
N MET A 1 33.95 -54.50 -24.40
CA MET A 1 33.32 -53.38 -25.14
C MET A 1 32.09 -52.97 -24.35
N VAL A 2 32.09 -51.79 -23.72
CA VAL A 2 30.91 -51.26 -23.01
C VAL A 2 30.41 -50.06 -23.80
N GLN A 3 29.24 -50.21 -24.40
CA GLN A 3 28.62 -49.22 -25.27
C GLN A 3 27.79 -48.28 -24.38
N LEU A 4 28.30 -47.06 -24.16
CA LEU A 4 27.62 -46.02 -23.39
C LEU A 4 26.61 -45.32 -24.30
N SER A 5 25.38 -45.84 -24.33
CA SER A 5 24.26 -45.19 -25.01
C SER A 5 23.87 -43.92 -24.26
N THR A 6 24.20 -42.77 -24.84
CA THR A 6 23.87 -41.43 -24.33
C THR A 6 22.37 -41.15 -24.48
N ILE A 7 21.67 -40.98 -23.36
CA ILE A 7 20.27 -40.55 -23.31
C ILE A 7 20.27 -39.02 -23.41
N ALA A 8 19.78 -38.47 -24.52
CA ALA A 8 19.57 -37.03 -24.68
C ALA A 8 18.28 -36.61 -23.97
N ILE A 9 18.42 -35.91 -22.83
CA ILE A 9 17.30 -35.32 -22.10
C ILE A 9 16.98 -33.97 -22.74
N VAL A 10 15.90 -33.89 -23.52
CA VAL A 10 15.39 -32.63 -24.07
C VAL A 10 14.52 -31.95 -23.00
N LEU A 11 15.11 -31.01 -22.27
CA LEU A 11 14.38 -30.11 -21.38
C LEU A 11 13.61 -29.08 -22.23
N ALA A 12 12.36 -29.39 -22.55
CA ALA A 12 11.43 -28.42 -23.13
C ALA A 12 11.09 -27.36 -22.06
N SER A 13 11.80 -26.23 -22.10
CA SER A 13 11.50 -25.07 -21.25
C SER A 13 10.18 -24.44 -21.71
N ALA A 14 9.14 -24.60 -20.89
CA ALA A 14 7.88 -23.90 -21.07
C ALA A 14 8.13 -22.39 -20.91
N LEU A 15 8.08 -21.65 -22.01
CA LEU A 15 8.06 -20.19 -22.00
C LEU A 15 6.68 -19.74 -21.53
N SER A 16 6.49 -19.61 -20.21
CA SER A 16 5.33 -18.93 -19.66
C SER A 16 5.39 -17.47 -20.08
N SER A 17 4.48 -17.06 -20.95
CA SER A 17 4.29 -15.66 -21.36
C SER A 17 4.13 -14.79 -20.12
N ILE A 18 5.16 -14.00 -19.81
CA ILE A 18 5.09 -13.02 -18.73
C ILE A 18 4.18 -11.91 -19.23
N VAL A 19 2.89 -11.97 -18.86
CA VAL A 19 1.98 -10.85 -19.07
C VAL A 19 2.46 -9.75 -18.13
N ALA A 20 3.25 -8.81 -18.66
CA ALA A 20 3.62 -7.60 -17.95
C ALA A 20 2.35 -6.75 -17.80
N ALA A 21 1.61 -6.95 -16.70
CA ALA A 21 0.53 -6.05 -16.34
C ALA A 21 1.10 -4.63 -16.19
N LYS A 22 0.35 -3.62 -16.65
CA LYS A 22 0.80 -2.23 -16.53
C LYS A 22 0.78 -1.85 -15.06
N SER A 23 1.96 -1.84 -14.46
CA SER A 23 2.11 -1.38 -13.08
C SER A 23 1.70 0.09 -12.95
N CYS A 24 1.18 0.46 -11.79
CA CYS A 24 0.95 1.83 -11.42
C CYS A 24 2.27 2.62 -11.44
N LYS A 25 2.18 3.93 -11.70
CA LYS A 25 3.37 4.79 -11.73
C LYS A 25 3.76 5.10 -10.28
N SER A 26 4.99 4.76 -9.90
CA SER A 26 5.51 5.09 -8.56
C SER A 26 5.32 6.59 -8.26
N GLY A 27 4.82 6.89 -7.06
CA GLY A 27 4.49 8.23 -6.61
C GLY A 27 3.11 8.75 -7.04
N GLY A 28 2.40 8.04 -7.92
CA GLY A 28 1.04 8.41 -8.34
C GLY A 28 -0.03 7.98 -7.34
N ILE A 29 -1.17 8.67 -7.36
CA ILE A 29 -2.35 8.36 -6.55
C ILE A 29 -3.47 7.83 -7.45
N TYR A 30 -4.10 6.73 -7.03
CA TYR A 30 -5.09 6.02 -7.81
C TYR A 30 -6.31 5.62 -6.97
N CYS A 31 -7.51 5.75 -7.53
CA CYS A 31 -8.69 5.06 -7.07
C CYS A 31 -8.54 3.57 -7.33
N GLY A 32 -9.12 2.75 -6.46
CA GLY A 32 -9.13 1.30 -6.65
C GLY A 32 -9.71 0.90 -8.01
N THR A 33 -10.76 1.58 -8.48
CA THR A 33 -11.31 1.35 -9.84
C THR A 33 -10.28 1.48 -10.97
N TYR A 34 -9.35 2.44 -10.91
CA TYR A 34 -8.34 2.64 -11.95
C TYR A 34 -7.14 1.71 -11.81
N LEU A 35 -6.77 1.33 -10.58
CA LEU A 35 -5.79 0.26 -10.36
C LEU A 35 -6.26 -1.04 -11.02
N LEU A 36 -7.52 -1.42 -10.82
CA LEU A 36 -8.10 -2.64 -11.39
C LEU A 36 -8.18 -2.64 -12.91
N LYS A 37 -8.26 -1.48 -13.54
CA LYS A 37 -8.20 -1.37 -15.01
C LYS A 37 -6.77 -1.52 -15.55
N ARG A 38 -5.76 -1.27 -14.72
CA ARG A 38 -4.34 -1.30 -15.11
C ARG A 38 -3.72 -2.68 -14.97
N GLY A 39 -4.12 -3.43 -13.95
CA GLY A 39 -3.61 -4.77 -13.70
C GLY A 39 -4.33 -5.49 -12.57
N ASP A 40 -3.78 -6.65 -12.18
CA ASP A 40 -4.31 -7.47 -11.11
C ASP A 40 -3.90 -6.94 -9.73
N TYR A 41 -4.64 -5.91 -9.27
CA TYR A 41 -4.44 -5.30 -7.96
C TYR A 41 -5.38 -5.83 -6.88
N ILE A 42 -6.37 -6.68 -7.21
CA ILE A 42 -7.41 -7.12 -6.28
C ILE A 42 -6.82 -7.73 -5.01
N THR A 43 -5.86 -8.64 -5.16
CA THR A 43 -5.25 -9.31 -4.02
C THR A 43 -4.54 -8.32 -3.10
N LYS A 44 -3.75 -7.40 -3.67
CA LYS A 44 -3.02 -6.37 -2.90
C LYS A 44 -3.97 -5.41 -2.19
N ILE A 45 -5.05 -5.01 -2.85
CA ILE A 45 -6.10 -4.16 -2.29
C ILE A 45 -6.74 -4.87 -1.08
N ASN A 46 -7.20 -6.10 -1.26
CA ASN A 46 -7.85 -6.86 -0.19
C ASN A 46 -6.92 -7.11 1.00
N THR A 47 -5.65 -7.44 0.76
CA THR A 47 -4.65 -7.60 1.81
C THR A 47 -4.47 -6.30 2.62
N ASN A 48 -4.35 -5.14 1.95
CA ASN A 48 -4.21 -3.87 2.65
C ASN A 48 -5.49 -3.46 3.41
N LEU A 49 -6.67 -3.68 2.82
CA LEU A 49 -7.94 -3.38 3.50
C LEU A 49 -8.07 -4.20 4.79
N LEU A 50 -7.80 -5.51 4.72
CA LEU A 50 -7.81 -6.39 5.91
C LEU A 50 -6.76 -5.96 6.94
N ALA A 51 -5.54 -5.59 6.51
CA ALA A 51 -4.51 -5.09 7.41
C ALA A 51 -4.90 -3.78 8.13
N ASN A 52 -5.81 -3.00 7.55
CA ASN A 52 -6.37 -1.78 8.14
C ASN A 52 -7.74 -2.00 8.81
N ASN A 53 -8.16 -3.26 9.03
CA ASN A 53 -9.47 -3.62 9.59
C ASN A 53 -10.66 -3.06 8.80
N LEU A 54 -10.50 -2.91 7.47
CA LEU A 54 -11.55 -2.45 6.57
C LEU A 54 -12.20 -3.62 5.80
N PRO A 55 -13.50 -3.51 5.46
CA PRO A 55 -14.17 -4.49 4.62
C PRO A 55 -13.54 -4.62 3.23
N THR A 56 -13.52 -5.83 2.68
CA THR A 56 -13.08 -6.12 1.29
C THR A 56 -14.23 -6.12 0.29
N SER A 57 -15.34 -5.46 0.65
CA SER A 57 -16.49 -5.34 -0.25
C SER A 57 -16.14 -4.55 -1.51
N ASP A 58 -16.86 -4.79 -2.60
CA ASP A 58 -16.65 -4.12 -3.89
C ASP A 58 -16.63 -2.59 -3.78
N LEU A 59 -17.44 -2.03 -2.87
CA LEU A 59 -17.45 -0.60 -2.57
C LEU A 59 -16.08 -0.12 -2.04
N TYR A 60 -15.55 -0.78 -1.01
CA TYR A 60 -14.24 -0.44 -0.42
C TYR A 60 -13.11 -0.67 -1.41
N VAL A 61 -13.17 -1.76 -2.18
CA VAL A 61 -12.18 -2.07 -3.22
C VAL A 61 -12.16 -0.99 -4.30
N LYS A 62 -13.32 -0.47 -4.72
CA LYS A 62 -13.43 0.49 -5.83
C LYS A 62 -13.23 1.94 -5.42
N GLN A 63 -13.71 2.33 -4.24
CA GLN A 63 -13.76 3.71 -3.77
C GLN A 63 -12.61 4.08 -2.82
N SER A 64 -11.70 3.17 -2.52
CA SER A 64 -10.49 3.50 -1.77
C SER A 64 -9.47 4.22 -2.64
N LEU A 65 -8.71 5.12 -1.99
CA LEU A 65 -7.63 5.90 -2.56
C LEU A 65 -6.28 5.27 -2.16
N TRP A 66 -5.40 5.12 -3.14
CA TRP A 66 -4.16 4.37 -3.00
C TRP A 66 -2.97 5.17 -3.51
N ALA A 67 -1.89 5.18 -2.73
CA ALA A 67 -0.60 5.62 -3.22
C ALA A 67 0.13 4.43 -3.87
N CYS A 68 0.61 4.62 -5.11
CA CYS A 68 1.51 3.69 -5.75
C CYS A 68 2.94 3.91 -5.23
N ILE A 69 3.53 2.86 -4.69
CA ILE A 69 4.91 2.87 -4.19
C ILE A 69 5.82 2.09 -5.15
N GLU A 70 7.06 1.85 -4.73
CA GLU A 70 8.04 1.15 -5.56
C GLU A 70 7.57 -0.25 -5.97
N HIS A 71 8.05 -0.71 -7.13
CA HIS A 71 7.71 -2.01 -7.71
C HIS A 71 6.21 -2.28 -7.97
N GLY A 72 5.36 -1.25 -7.96
CA GLY A 72 3.93 -1.42 -8.17
C GLY A 72 3.19 -1.98 -6.96
N ASP A 73 3.77 -1.83 -5.77
CA ASP A 73 3.01 -1.99 -4.54
C ASP A 73 2.11 -0.77 -4.30
N ILE A 74 1.14 -0.94 -3.42
CA ILE A 74 0.14 0.07 -3.11
C ILE A 74 0.01 0.22 -1.60
N LYS A 75 -0.22 1.45 -1.16
CA LYS A 75 -0.51 1.80 0.22
C LYS A 75 -1.88 2.48 0.28
N LEU A 76 -2.73 2.04 1.20
CA LEU A 76 -4.03 2.68 1.44
C LEU A 76 -3.79 4.10 1.98
N LEU A 77 -4.44 5.08 1.36
CA LEU A 77 -4.50 6.45 1.87
C LEU A 77 -5.79 6.67 2.66
N GLU A 78 -6.94 6.41 2.04
CA GLU A 78 -8.26 6.59 2.65
C GLU A 78 -9.37 5.87 1.88
N PHE A 79 -10.57 5.82 2.45
CA PHE A 79 -11.78 5.37 1.76
C PHE A 79 -12.65 6.57 1.37
N CYS A 80 -12.91 6.76 0.08
CA CYS A 80 -13.72 7.87 -0.42
C CYS A 80 -15.22 7.57 -0.28
N ALA A 81 -15.81 7.91 0.87
CA ALA A 81 -17.22 7.65 1.14
C ALA A 81 -18.18 8.33 0.16
N ALA A 82 -17.86 9.55 -0.28
CA ALA A 82 -18.66 10.32 -1.24
C ALA A 82 -18.20 10.15 -2.70
N GLY A 83 -17.26 9.21 -2.95
CA GLY A 83 -16.80 8.84 -4.27
C GLY A 83 -15.33 9.20 -4.53
N CYS A 84 -14.65 8.32 -5.25
CA CYS A 84 -13.30 8.52 -5.74
C CYS A 84 -13.35 8.97 -7.20
N VAL A 85 -12.74 10.11 -7.49
CA VAL A 85 -12.69 10.73 -8.81
C VAL A 85 -11.26 10.71 -9.29
N GLY A 86 -11.09 10.25 -10.53
CA GLY A 86 -9.77 9.95 -11.05
C GLY A 86 -9.74 9.76 -12.56
N GLY A 87 -8.53 9.64 -13.11
CA GLY A 87 -8.31 9.38 -14.54
C GLY A 87 -6.83 9.28 -14.92
N ASP A 88 -6.52 8.65 -16.06
CA ASP A 88 -5.16 8.22 -16.44
C ASP A 88 -4.06 9.30 -16.50
N LYS A 89 -4.41 10.59 -16.46
CA LYS A 89 -3.47 11.71 -16.65
C LYS A 89 -3.07 12.44 -15.37
N ASN A 90 -3.87 12.38 -14.31
CA ASN A 90 -3.65 13.12 -13.06
C ASN A 90 -3.81 12.19 -11.86
N ASP A 91 -3.36 12.63 -10.70
CA ASP A 91 -3.61 11.93 -9.45
C ASP A 91 -5.10 11.94 -9.10
N ASP A 92 -5.57 10.79 -8.62
CA ASP A 92 -6.95 10.59 -8.21
C ASP A 92 -7.21 11.20 -6.82
N TYR A 93 -8.46 11.51 -6.49
CA TYR A 93 -8.85 12.15 -5.22
C TYR A 93 -10.28 11.79 -4.80
N CYS A 94 -10.58 11.95 -3.51
CA CYS A 94 -11.94 11.78 -2.98
C CYS A 94 -12.78 13.05 -3.17
N THR A 95 -14.00 12.92 -3.69
CA THR A 95 -15.01 14.00 -3.68
C THR A 95 -15.81 13.98 -2.40
N GLY A 96 -16.02 15.13 -1.76
CA GLY A 96 -16.82 15.23 -0.53
C GLY A 96 -16.02 14.81 0.70
N THR A 97 -15.16 15.71 1.19
CA THR A 97 -14.34 15.49 2.37
C THR A 97 -15.20 15.25 3.61
N GLY A 98 -14.99 14.08 4.22
CA GLY A 98 -15.53 13.73 5.52
C GLY A 98 -14.54 13.03 6.46
N ALA A 99 -13.25 12.91 6.11
CA ALA A 99 -12.10 12.78 7.02
C ALA A 99 -10.81 12.61 6.18
N PRO A 100 -9.66 13.16 6.61
CA PRO A 100 -8.56 13.56 5.74
C PRO A 100 -7.55 12.44 5.44
N ALA A 101 -6.85 12.61 4.33
CA ALA A 101 -5.47 12.16 4.14
C ALA A 101 -4.68 12.31 5.45
N SER A 102 -4.47 11.19 6.16
CA SER A 102 -3.56 11.17 7.30
C SER A 102 -2.14 11.25 6.76
N LYS A 103 -1.75 12.51 6.57
CA LYS A 103 -0.42 13.09 6.57
C LYS A 103 0.76 12.13 6.40
N ARG A 104 1.46 12.39 5.30
CA ARG A 104 2.91 12.25 5.21
C ARG A 104 3.49 13.39 6.07
N ASP A 105 3.45 13.25 7.39
CA ASP A 105 4.26 14.12 8.26
C ASP A 105 5.71 13.64 8.11
N GLU A 106 6.55 14.59 7.72
CA GLU A 106 8.00 14.51 7.71
C GLU A 106 8.48 14.07 9.10
N VAL A 107 9.42 13.13 9.13
CA VAL A 107 10.19 12.83 10.34
C VAL A 107 11.14 14.00 10.50
N ASP A 108 10.76 14.98 11.30
CA ASP A 108 11.71 15.91 11.89
C ASP A 108 12.50 15.12 12.95
N GLU A 109 13.69 14.65 12.56
CA GLU A 109 14.77 14.43 13.51
C GLU A 109 15.04 15.77 14.21
N ASP A 110 15.00 15.77 15.54
CA ASP A 110 15.76 16.63 16.46
C ASP A 110 14.89 17.03 17.66
N LEU A 111 15.02 16.32 18.78
CA LEU A 111 15.21 16.92 20.11
C LEU A 111 15.68 15.83 21.08
N ALA A 112 16.98 15.86 21.35
CA ALA A 112 17.59 15.21 22.49
C ALA A 112 17.20 15.92 23.80
N ASP A 113 17.44 15.18 24.88
CA ASP A 113 17.74 15.62 26.25
C ASP A 113 16.61 15.73 27.30
N GLU A 114 16.59 14.69 28.14
CA GLU A 114 16.66 14.73 29.62
C GLU A 114 15.63 15.57 30.40
N ASP A 115 14.58 14.94 30.93
CA ASP A 115 14.14 15.22 32.32
C ASP A 115 13.33 14.04 32.91
N MET A 116 14.04 12.96 33.22
CA MET A 116 13.56 11.99 34.22
C MET A 116 13.93 12.51 35.62
N VAL A 117 12.96 12.45 36.54
CA VAL A 117 13.11 12.51 38.01
C VAL A 117 13.32 13.89 38.63
N LYS A 118 12.23 14.54 39.08
CA LYS A 118 12.13 15.31 40.35
C LYS A 118 10.71 15.86 40.61
N ARG A 119 9.81 15.01 41.10
CA ARG A 119 8.66 15.49 41.90
C ARG A 119 8.09 14.48 42.90
N ALA A 120 8.90 13.49 43.30
CA ALA A 120 8.81 12.91 44.63
C ALA A 120 9.79 13.70 45.51
N VAL A 121 9.37 14.09 46.71
CA VAL A 121 10.02 15.00 47.68
C VAL A 121 9.52 16.45 47.63
N ALA A 122 8.31 16.63 48.17
CA ALA A 122 7.76 17.85 48.77
C ALA A 122 6.30 17.51 49.17
N ILE A 123 5.81 17.49 50.40
CA ILE A 123 6.24 17.91 51.73
C ILE A 123 5.34 17.12 52.71
N GLU A 124 5.94 16.41 53.68
CA GLU A 124 5.28 16.06 54.94
C GLU A 124 5.03 17.35 55.75
N TRP A 125 3.95 17.35 56.54
CA TRP A 125 3.59 18.31 57.59
C TRP A 125 3.01 19.68 57.17
N GLU A 126 1.69 19.83 57.34
CA GLU A 126 1.01 20.75 58.30
C GLU A 126 -0.45 21.00 57.87
N ALA A 127 -1.40 20.39 58.59
CA ALA A 127 -2.74 20.88 58.98
C ALA A 127 -3.60 19.73 59.52
#